data_AF-A0A090LXT2-F1
#
_entry.id   AF-A0A090LXT2-F1
#
_cell.length_a   1.000
_cell.length_b   1.000
_cell.length_c   1.000
_cell.angle_alpha   90.00
_cell.angle_beta   90.00
_cell.angle_gamma   90.00
#
_symmetry.space_group_name_H-M   'P 1'
#
loop_
_entity.id
_entity.type
_entity.pdbx_description
1 polymer ?
#
loop_
_entity_poly.entity_id
_entity_poly.type
_entity_poly.pdbx_seq_one_letter_code
_entity_poly.pdbx_strand_id
1 'polypeptide(L)'
;MRGHGDSSRSSEGRYAPSDLAADIESFIVELDLYVRPVAFVGFGLGGIVALELAKKNPRLVASTVLVECSPLAPADAYSFFPLQAGAYFDILDAVCALMSPSIADDKHSEHRNPRYACVRAIQTLTRASRRVKGLTLPSGSEIWMFRVDPEFHCAWDADDVWESIEQVNCHFAIVHGEHSCRVRASDSKMIVKAAAQAKSSRAYVVAAASRRVVEDAPSDTLDMITYALMRADDDMSVMNKQARTPEALGIRPLPQYATLEDAIKALAPRPIPTEAQIEDALARARLDDECASDEDEGKFANRTKLIQNDPEYFGFVG
;
A
#
# COMPACT_ATOMS: atom_id res chain seq x y z
N MET A 1 2.67 -1.35 6.72
CA MET A 1 2.64 -0.36 5.62
C MET A 1 2.01 0.91 6.16
N ARG A 2 2.33 2.07 5.60
CA ARG A 2 1.71 3.35 5.97
C ARG A 2 0.19 3.22 6.04
N GLY A 3 -0.40 3.85 7.06
CA GLY A 3 -1.84 3.79 7.31
C GLY A 3 -2.35 2.45 7.85
N HIS A 4 -1.48 1.51 8.24
CA HIS A 4 -1.87 0.21 8.80
C HIS A 4 -1.07 -0.16 10.05
N GLY A 5 -1.72 -0.86 10.99
CA GLY A 5 -1.11 -1.37 12.21
C GLY A 5 -0.54 -0.25 13.07
N ASP A 6 0.73 -0.42 13.45
CA ASP A 6 1.46 0.54 14.26
C ASP A 6 2.27 1.54 13.40
N SER A 7 2.18 1.44 12.05
CA SER A 7 2.81 2.40 11.15
C SER A 7 2.05 3.73 11.11
N SER A 8 2.79 4.82 10.88
CA SER A 8 2.22 6.17 10.76
C SER A 8 1.17 6.29 9.65
N ARG A 9 0.24 7.22 9.86
CA ARG A 9 -0.75 7.65 8.87
C ARG A 9 -0.20 8.78 8.00
N SER A 10 -0.69 8.90 6.77
CA SER A 10 -0.38 10.02 5.88
C SER A 10 -1.35 11.17 6.10
N SER A 11 -0.87 12.31 6.59
CA SER A 11 -1.68 13.54 6.65
C SER A 11 -2.10 14.06 5.26
N GLU A 12 -1.38 13.66 4.21
CA GLU A 12 -1.63 14.05 2.82
C GLU A 12 -2.36 12.96 2.01
N GLY A 13 -2.81 11.87 2.65
CA GLY A 13 -3.48 10.76 1.94
C GLY A 13 -2.62 10.01 0.91
N ARG A 14 -1.29 10.10 0.98
CA ARG A 14 -0.35 9.41 0.08
C ARG A 14 -0.31 7.90 0.34
N TYR A 15 -1.21 7.20 -0.33
CA TYR A 15 -1.42 5.76 -0.24
C TYR A 15 -1.40 5.06 -1.60
N ALA A 16 -0.96 5.73 -2.67
CA ALA A 16 -0.81 5.10 -3.97
C ALA A 16 0.19 3.93 -3.90
N PRO A 17 0.07 2.90 -4.76
CA PRO A 17 0.99 1.76 -4.74
C PRO A 17 2.47 2.17 -4.85
N SER A 18 2.76 3.21 -5.64
CA SER A 18 4.10 3.78 -5.80
C SER A 18 4.63 4.46 -4.53
N ASP A 19 3.79 5.18 -3.78
CA ASP A 19 4.14 5.76 -2.48
C ASP A 19 4.48 4.66 -1.46
N LEU A 20 3.65 3.62 -1.41
CA LEU A 20 3.84 2.49 -0.50
C LEU A 20 5.08 1.66 -0.88
N ALA A 21 5.38 1.52 -2.18
CA ALA A 21 6.60 0.87 -2.65
C ALA A 21 7.85 1.69 -2.28
N ALA A 22 7.77 3.02 -2.34
CA ALA A 22 8.87 3.90 -1.92
C ALA A 22 9.14 3.82 -0.41
N ASP A 23 8.11 3.62 0.42
CA ASP A 23 8.29 3.36 1.86
C ASP A 23 9.04 2.04 2.10
N ILE A 24 8.70 0.98 1.35
CA ILE A 24 9.38 -0.32 1.46
C ILE A 24 10.83 -0.23 0.98
N GLU A 25 11.09 0.46 -0.13
CA GLU A 25 12.44 0.74 -0.62
C GLU A 25 13.27 1.46 0.46
N SER A 26 12.70 2.51 1.06
CA SER A 26 13.37 3.27 2.12
C SER A 26 13.67 2.39 3.35
N PHE A 27 12.71 1.57 3.76
CA PHE A 27 12.86 0.62 4.87
C PHE A 27 13.99 -0.41 4.61
N ILE A 28 14.10 -0.91 3.38
CA ILE A 28 15.17 -1.85 2.99
C ILE A 28 16.53 -1.17 3.04
N VAL A 29 16.62 0.07 2.58
CA VAL A 29 17.86 0.86 2.62
C VAL A 29 18.25 1.17 4.06
N GLU A 30 17.31 1.64 4.88
CA GLU A 30 17.56 2.03 6.27
C GLU A 30 18.04 0.86 7.14
N LEU A 31 17.57 -0.34 6.86
CA LEU A 31 17.96 -1.55 7.60
C LEU A 31 19.07 -2.38 6.91
N ASP A 32 19.70 -1.84 5.88
CA ASP A 32 20.74 -2.52 5.10
C ASP A 32 20.33 -3.92 4.58
N LEU A 33 19.03 -4.12 4.31
CA LEU A 33 18.50 -5.41 3.84
C LEU A 33 18.83 -5.69 2.36
N TYR A 34 19.38 -4.70 1.66
CA TYR A 34 19.79 -4.80 0.25
C TYR A 34 21.13 -5.52 0.04
N VAL A 35 21.76 -6.03 1.09
CA VAL A 35 22.99 -6.84 1.00
C VAL A 35 22.80 -8.10 0.15
N ARG A 36 21.56 -8.58 0.00
CA ARG A 36 21.16 -9.67 -0.91
C ARG A 36 19.83 -9.33 -1.58
N PRO A 37 19.51 -9.93 -2.74
CA PRO A 37 18.16 -9.80 -3.30
C PRO A 37 17.13 -10.30 -2.28
N VAL A 38 16.03 -9.57 -2.13
CA VAL A 38 14.95 -9.88 -1.17
C VAL A 38 13.76 -10.47 -1.92
N ALA A 39 13.06 -11.42 -1.32
CA ALA A 39 11.77 -11.90 -1.82
C ALA A 39 10.60 -11.18 -1.17
N PHE A 40 9.60 -10.81 -1.97
CA PHE A 40 8.37 -10.15 -1.52
C PHE A 40 7.19 -11.09 -1.65
N VAL A 41 6.45 -11.26 -0.56
CA VAL A 41 5.17 -11.97 -0.54
C VAL A 41 4.08 -10.94 -0.24
N GLY A 42 3.31 -10.59 -1.26
CA GLY A 42 2.32 -9.53 -1.20
C GLY A 42 0.90 -10.06 -1.23
N PHE A 43 0.11 -9.77 -0.19
CA PHE A 43 -1.29 -10.16 -0.11
C PHE A 43 -2.20 -9.05 -0.63
N GLY A 44 -3.06 -9.34 -1.61
CA GLY A 44 -3.99 -8.37 -2.21
C GLY A 44 -3.25 -7.10 -2.65
N LEU A 45 -3.57 -5.94 -2.05
CA LEU A 45 -2.87 -4.68 -2.31
C LEU A 45 -1.34 -4.79 -2.15
N GLY A 46 -0.87 -5.56 -1.16
CA GLY A 46 0.56 -5.79 -0.96
C GLY A 46 1.23 -6.47 -2.16
N GLY A 47 0.47 -7.22 -2.96
CA GLY A 47 0.94 -7.81 -4.22
C GLY A 47 1.19 -6.75 -5.30
N ILE A 48 0.28 -5.77 -5.42
CA ILE A 48 0.45 -4.62 -6.32
C ILE A 48 1.68 -3.82 -5.92
N VAL A 49 1.83 -3.51 -4.63
CA VAL A 49 3.01 -2.80 -4.11
C VAL A 49 4.32 -3.58 -4.35
N ALA A 50 4.28 -4.91 -4.22
CA ALA A 50 5.44 -5.76 -4.51
C ALA A 50 5.83 -5.75 -6.01
N LEU A 51 4.85 -5.70 -6.90
CA LEU A 51 5.08 -5.55 -8.35
C LEU A 51 5.71 -4.19 -8.68
N GLU A 52 5.18 -3.10 -8.12
CA GLU A 52 5.75 -1.76 -8.28
C GLU A 52 7.22 -1.72 -7.86
N LEU A 53 7.54 -2.31 -6.71
CA LEU A 53 8.92 -2.39 -6.23
C LEU A 53 9.82 -3.23 -7.16
N ALA A 54 9.32 -4.36 -7.65
CA ALA A 54 10.07 -5.25 -8.54
C ALA A 54 10.32 -4.63 -9.93
N LYS A 55 9.34 -3.90 -10.46
CA LYS A 55 9.46 -3.11 -11.70
C LYS A 55 10.49 -1.99 -11.54
N LYS A 56 10.38 -1.23 -10.44
CA LYS A 56 11.28 -0.09 -10.16
C LYS A 56 12.71 -0.53 -9.85
N ASN A 57 12.88 -1.59 -9.06
CA ASN A 57 14.18 -2.04 -8.56
C ASN A 57 14.43 -3.54 -8.86
N PRO A 58 14.55 -3.95 -10.14
CA PRO A 58 14.66 -5.36 -10.52
C PRO A 58 15.90 -6.06 -9.96
N ARG A 59 16.95 -5.30 -9.60
CA ARG A 59 18.16 -5.83 -8.97
C ARG A 59 17.99 -6.08 -7.48
N LEU A 60 17.01 -5.45 -6.83
CA LEU A 60 16.73 -5.61 -5.40
C LEU A 60 15.88 -6.86 -5.12
N VAL A 61 15.08 -7.29 -6.08
CA VAL A 61 14.05 -8.31 -5.88
C VAL A 61 14.47 -9.66 -6.46
N ALA A 62 14.55 -10.68 -5.61
CA ALA A 62 14.81 -12.06 -6.00
C ALA A 62 13.53 -12.76 -6.49
N SER A 63 12.41 -12.47 -5.81
CA SER A 63 11.12 -13.05 -6.11
C SER A 63 9.97 -12.14 -5.70
N THR A 64 8.89 -12.18 -6.47
CA THR A 64 7.59 -11.60 -6.13
C THR A 64 6.52 -12.68 -6.15
N VAL A 65 5.88 -12.90 -5.01
CA VAL A 65 4.78 -13.84 -4.82
C VAL A 65 3.50 -13.05 -4.54
N LEU A 66 2.57 -13.10 -5.48
CA LEU A 66 1.25 -12.51 -5.35
C LEU A 66 0.32 -13.48 -4.64
N VAL A 67 -0.24 -13.11 -3.49
CA VAL A 67 -1.24 -13.92 -2.79
C VAL A 67 -2.59 -13.23 -2.87
N GLU A 68 -3.55 -13.86 -3.53
CA GLU A 68 -4.91 -13.30 -3.70
C GLU A 68 -4.89 -11.88 -4.32
N CYS A 69 -3.97 -11.69 -5.29
CA CYS A 69 -3.78 -10.45 -6.03
C CYS A 69 -3.85 -10.74 -7.54
N SER A 70 -4.75 -10.04 -8.23
CA SER A 70 -5.00 -10.16 -9.66
C SER A 70 -5.38 -8.80 -10.25
N PRO A 71 -4.85 -8.43 -11.43
CA PRO A 71 -5.29 -7.25 -12.19
C PRO A 71 -6.72 -7.41 -12.74
N LEU A 72 -7.24 -8.63 -12.79
CA LEU A 72 -8.61 -8.93 -13.25
C LEU A 72 -9.63 -8.89 -12.10
N ALA A 73 -9.20 -8.58 -10.88
CA ALA A 73 -10.11 -8.40 -9.76
C ALA A 73 -10.98 -7.14 -9.99
N PRO A 74 -12.19 -7.08 -9.40
CA PRO A 74 -13.02 -5.87 -9.44
C PRO A 74 -12.23 -4.62 -8.98
N ALA A 75 -12.53 -3.45 -9.55
CA ALA A 75 -11.77 -2.21 -9.25
C ALA A 75 -11.73 -1.86 -7.75
N ASP A 76 -12.80 -2.19 -7.02
CA ASP A 76 -12.93 -1.99 -5.59
C ASP A 76 -12.33 -3.12 -4.74
N ALA A 77 -11.75 -4.15 -5.35
CA ALA A 77 -11.27 -5.33 -4.65
C ALA A 77 -10.26 -4.98 -3.53
N TYR A 78 -9.33 -4.07 -3.78
CA TYR A 78 -8.33 -3.68 -2.78
C TYR A 78 -8.62 -2.32 -2.14
N SER A 79 -9.80 -1.77 -2.40
CA SER A 79 -10.23 -0.50 -1.84
C SER A 79 -10.59 -0.64 -0.36
N PHE A 80 -10.49 0.48 0.34
CA PHE A 80 -10.94 0.62 1.71
C PHE A 80 -12.46 0.57 1.80
N PHE A 81 -12.96 -0.21 2.76
CA PHE A 81 -14.39 -0.30 3.02
C PHE A 81 -14.76 0.61 4.20
N PRO A 82 -15.82 1.44 4.14
CA PRO A 82 -16.16 2.41 5.18
C PRO A 82 -16.29 1.84 6.60
N LEU A 83 -16.73 0.58 6.76
CA LEU A 83 -16.79 -0.07 8.08
C LEU A 83 -15.40 -0.30 8.71
N GLN A 84 -14.32 -0.26 7.93
CA GLN A 84 -12.96 -0.25 8.47
C GLN A 84 -12.61 1.06 9.20
N ALA A 85 -13.40 2.13 9.00
CA ALA A 85 -13.35 3.36 9.79
C ALA A 85 -14.29 3.33 11.02
N GLY A 86 -15.02 2.23 11.21
CA GLY A 86 -16.02 2.09 12.27
C GLY A 86 -15.43 2.13 13.68
N ALA A 87 -16.23 2.68 14.60
CA ALA A 87 -15.97 2.69 16.04
C ALA A 87 -17.03 1.83 16.74
N TYR A 88 -16.59 0.93 17.62
CA TYR A 88 -17.44 -0.07 18.27
C TYR A 88 -17.27 0.01 19.79
N PHE A 89 -18.38 -0.13 20.52
CA PHE A 89 -18.34 -0.17 22.00
C PHE A 89 -17.98 -1.56 22.53
N ASP A 90 -18.22 -2.60 21.74
CA ASP A 90 -17.86 -3.98 22.05
C ASP A 90 -16.88 -4.52 21.00
N ILE A 91 -15.87 -5.25 21.46
CA ILE A 91 -14.94 -5.97 20.59
C ILE A 91 -15.68 -7.03 19.75
N LEU A 92 -16.72 -7.66 20.31
CA LEU A 92 -17.49 -8.67 19.60
C LEU A 92 -18.20 -8.06 18.39
N ASP A 93 -18.79 -6.87 18.55
CA ASP A 93 -19.43 -6.14 17.44
C ASP A 93 -18.41 -5.77 16.35
N ALA A 94 -17.21 -5.33 16.75
CA ALA A 94 -16.14 -5.01 15.80
C ALA A 94 -15.70 -6.25 14.99
N VAL A 95 -15.55 -7.39 15.68
CA VAL A 95 -15.20 -8.68 15.03
C VAL A 95 -16.34 -9.12 14.11
N CYS A 96 -17.59 -9.11 14.57
CA CYS A 96 -18.77 -9.46 13.78
C CYS A 96 -18.88 -8.60 12.51
N ALA A 97 -18.58 -7.29 12.61
CA ALA A 97 -18.56 -6.40 11.46
C ALA A 97 -17.52 -6.85 10.43
N LEU A 98 -16.27 -7.11 10.84
CA LEU A 98 -15.21 -7.61 9.94
C LEU A 98 -15.55 -8.97 9.32
N MET A 99 -16.27 -9.79 10.06
CA MET A 99 -16.72 -11.10 9.60
C MET A 99 -17.93 -11.02 8.64
N SER A 100 -18.62 -9.88 8.59
CA SER A 100 -19.84 -9.73 7.81
C SER A 100 -19.58 -9.93 6.31
N PRO A 101 -20.50 -10.55 5.56
CA PRO A 101 -20.36 -10.73 4.11
C PRO A 101 -20.12 -9.41 3.36
N SER A 102 -20.65 -8.30 3.87
CA SER A 102 -20.48 -6.95 3.30
C SER A 102 -19.04 -6.46 3.33
N ILE A 103 -18.24 -6.83 4.34
CA ILE A 103 -16.80 -6.48 4.40
C ILE A 103 -15.94 -7.62 3.85
N ALA A 104 -16.34 -8.86 4.12
CA ALA A 104 -15.56 -10.02 3.72
C ALA A 104 -15.54 -10.18 2.18
N ASP A 105 -16.59 -9.70 1.50
CA ASP A 105 -16.84 -9.87 0.06
C ASP A 105 -16.63 -11.33 -0.35
N ASP A 106 -17.21 -12.21 0.46
CA ASP A 106 -16.95 -13.64 0.43
C ASP A 106 -18.23 -14.38 0.05
N LYS A 107 -18.37 -14.66 -1.25
CA LYS A 107 -19.47 -15.45 -1.81
C LYS A 107 -19.40 -16.93 -1.39
N HIS A 108 -18.29 -17.34 -0.77
CA HIS A 108 -17.96 -18.72 -0.39
C HIS A 108 -17.61 -18.83 1.11
N SER A 109 -18.36 -18.11 1.95
CA SER A 109 -18.16 -18.05 3.40
C SER A 109 -18.18 -19.41 4.12
N GLU A 110 -18.75 -20.43 3.49
CA GLU A 110 -18.77 -21.82 3.97
C GLU A 110 -17.38 -22.45 4.07
N HIS A 111 -16.41 -21.94 3.30
CA HIS A 111 -15.01 -22.40 3.32
C HIS A 111 -14.18 -21.69 4.40
N ARG A 112 -14.74 -20.67 5.04
CA ARG A 112 -14.00 -19.84 5.97
C ARG A 112 -13.81 -20.53 7.32
N ASN A 113 -12.61 -20.43 7.88
CA ASN A 113 -12.35 -20.85 9.26
C ASN A 113 -12.73 -19.73 10.25
N PRO A 114 -13.91 -19.78 10.91
CA PRO A 114 -14.39 -18.66 11.73
C PRO A 114 -13.49 -18.42 12.94
N ARG A 115 -12.90 -19.47 13.51
CA ARG A 115 -12.01 -19.36 14.67
C ARG A 115 -10.77 -18.54 14.30
N TYR A 116 -10.12 -18.89 13.19
CA TYR A 116 -8.89 -18.20 12.77
C TYR A 116 -9.18 -16.76 12.33
N ALA A 117 -10.29 -16.57 11.62
CA ALA A 117 -10.75 -15.26 11.21
C ALA A 117 -11.01 -14.31 12.41
N CYS A 118 -11.66 -14.80 13.47
CA CYS A 118 -11.85 -14.03 14.71
C CYS A 118 -10.52 -13.68 15.40
N VAL A 119 -9.57 -14.63 15.48
CA VAL A 119 -8.25 -14.38 16.07
C VAL A 119 -7.52 -13.27 15.31
N ARG A 120 -7.54 -13.31 13.98
CA ARG A 120 -6.94 -12.25 13.15
C ARG A 120 -7.66 -10.92 13.29
N ALA A 121 -8.99 -10.92 13.35
CA ALA A 121 -9.79 -9.71 13.53
C ALA A 121 -9.41 -8.97 14.82
N ILE A 122 -9.20 -9.69 15.92
CA ILE A 122 -8.79 -9.09 17.20
C ILE A 122 -7.42 -8.39 17.09
N GLN A 123 -6.49 -8.96 16.33
CA GLN A 123 -5.14 -8.40 16.15
C GLN A 123 -5.14 -7.10 15.34
N THR A 124 -6.16 -6.86 14.52
CA THR A 124 -6.28 -5.62 13.74
C THR A 124 -7.02 -4.53 14.50
N LEU A 125 -7.49 -4.78 15.73
CA LEU A 125 -8.19 -3.81 16.55
C LEU A 125 -7.27 -3.10 17.55
N THR A 126 -7.64 -1.87 17.91
CA THR A 126 -7.02 -1.09 18.98
C THR A 126 -8.07 -0.43 19.86
N ARG A 127 -7.70 -0.18 21.12
CA ARG A 127 -8.53 0.53 22.09
C ARG A 127 -8.19 2.02 22.02
N ALA A 128 -9.18 2.84 21.69
CA ALA A 128 -9.09 4.29 21.76
C ALA A 128 -9.74 4.77 23.06
N SER A 129 -8.98 5.50 23.88
CA SER A 129 -9.41 5.85 25.23
C SER A 129 -9.89 7.29 25.42
N ARG A 130 -9.90 8.18 24.41
CA ARG A 130 -10.48 9.54 24.62
C ARG A 130 -10.72 10.51 23.46
N ARG A 131 -10.41 10.23 22.19
CA ARG A 131 -10.66 11.20 21.11
C ARG A 131 -10.97 10.51 19.78
N VAL A 132 -12.24 10.21 19.55
CA VAL A 132 -12.76 10.09 18.20
C VAL A 132 -13.32 11.46 17.82
N LYS A 133 -12.82 12.06 16.75
CA LYS A 133 -13.22 13.40 16.30
C LYS A 133 -14.73 13.40 16.05
N GLY A 134 -15.47 14.24 16.77
CA GLY A 134 -16.94 14.34 16.62
C GLY A 134 -17.78 13.42 17.51
N LEU A 135 -17.18 12.57 18.37
CA LEU A 135 -17.93 11.74 19.32
C LEU A 135 -17.56 12.12 20.77
N THR A 136 -18.52 12.67 21.52
CA THR A 136 -18.40 12.85 22.98
C THR A 136 -18.76 11.55 23.66
N LEU A 137 -17.79 10.91 24.31
CA LEU A 137 -17.98 9.64 24.99
C LEU A 137 -18.21 9.84 26.49
N PRO A 138 -19.05 9.01 27.13
CA PRO A 138 -19.10 8.94 28.57
C PRO A 138 -17.71 8.67 29.16
N SER A 139 -17.39 9.29 30.29
CA SER A 139 -16.10 9.12 30.94
C SER A 139 -15.88 7.65 31.31
N GLY A 140 -14.84 7.03 30.74
CA GLY A 140 -14.50 5.63 31.00
C GLY A 140 -15.05 4.64 29.96
N SER A 141 -15.78 5.11 28.93
CA SER A 141 -16.12 4.26 27.78
C SER A 141 -14.88 3.91 26.97
N GLU A 142 -14.77 2.63 26.62
CA GLU A 142 -13.75 2.12 25.72
C GLU A 142 -14.35 2.00 24.32
N ILE A 143 -13.60 2.43 23.30
CA ILE A 143 -13.95 2.19 21.91
C ILE A 143 -12.92 1.29 21.28
N TRP A 144 -13.41 0.34 20.51
CA TRP A 144 -12.64 -0.49 19.60
C TRP A 144 -12.70 0.08 18.19
N MET A 145 -11.53 0.22 17.56
CA MET A 145 -11.39 0.69 16.18
C MET A 145 -10.38 -0.19 15.46
N PHE A 146 -10.48 -0.29 14.14
CA PHE A 146 -9.45 -0.94 13.35
C PHE A 146 -8.17 -0.09 13.30
N ARG A 147 -7.01 -0.76 13.32
CA ARG A 147 -5.68 -0.19 13.12
C ARG A 147 -5.40 0.04 11.65
N VAL A 148 -6.30 0.78 11.00
CA VAL A 148 -6.11 1.29 9.65
C VAL A 148 -6.45 2.77 9.70
N ASP A 149 -5.87 3.56 8.81
CA ASP A 149 -6.29 4.94 8.63
C ASP A 149 -7.73 4.96 8.08
N PRO A 150 -8.69 5.63 8.74
CA PRO A 150 -10.01 5.87 8.18
C PRO A 150 -10.02 6.54 6.81
N GLU A 151 -8.98 7.30 6.50
CA GLU A 151 -8.80 7.98 5.22
C GLU A 151 -7.93 7.17 4.24
N PHE A 152 -7.60 5.91 4.58
CA PHE A 152 -6.83 5.06 3.68
C PHE A 152 -7.62 4.86 2.38
N HIS A 153 -7.05 5.29 1.26
CA HIS A 153 -7.61 5.01 -0.05
C HIS A 153 -6.47 4.78 -1.03
N CYS A 154 -6.39 3.57 -1.56
CA CYS A 154 -5.39 3.21 -2.54
C CYS A 154 -6.07 3.01 -3.90
N ALA A 155 -5.95 4.02 -4.75
CA ALA A 155 -6.31 3.88 -6.15
C ALA A 155 -5.23 3.05 -6.86
N TRP A 156 -5.66 2.06 -7.62
CA TRP A 156 -4.80 1.22 -8.45
C TRP A 156 -5.46 1.06 -9.82
N ASP A 157 -4.64 0.90 -10.84
CA ASP A 157 -5.09 0.72 -12.21
C ASP A 157 -4.68 -0.68 -12.70
N ALA A 158 -5.58 -1.35 -13.42
CA ALA A 158 -5.35 -2.71 -13.87
C ALA A 158 -4.28 -2.78 -14.97
N ASP A 159 -4.19 -1.76 -15.84
CA ASP A 159 -3.20 -1.71 -16.91
C ASP A 159 -1.79 -1.49 -16.32
N ASP A 160 -1.65 -0.65 -15.29
CA ASP A 160 -0.38 -0.48 -14.55
C ASP A 160 0.09 -1.80 -13.91
N VAL A 161 -0.85 -2.57 -13.35
CA VAL A 161 -0.55 -3.89 -12.78
C VAL A 161 -0.12 -4.88 -13.87
N TRP A 162 -0.80 -4.90 -15.02
CA TRP A 162 -0.41 -5.73 -16.16
C TRP A 162 0.99 -5.36 -16.67
N GLU A 163 1.26 -4.07 -16.85
CA GLU A 163 2.57 -3.58 -17.27
C GLU A 163 3.67 -4.04 -16.30
N SER A 164 3.39 -3.96 -14.99
CA SER A 164 4.34 -4.41 -13.96
C SER A 164 4.58 -5.91 -13.97
N ILE A 165 3.55 -6.72 -14.27
CA ILE A 165 3.69 -8.17 -14.44
C ILE A 165 4.55 -8.49 -15.67
N GLU A 166 4.33 -7.80 -16.79
CA GLU A 166 5.05 -8.02 -18.05
C GLU A 166 6.54 -7.66 -17.97
N GLN A 167 6.89 -6.69 -17.12
CA GLN A 167 8.26 -6.20 -16.95
C GLN A 167 9.04 -6.87 -15.80
N VAL A 168 8.42 -7.81 -15.07
CA VAL A 168 9.07 -8.44 -13.94
C VAL A 168 10.17 -9.40 -14.40
N ASN A 169 11.39 -9.19 -13.88
CA ASN A 169 12.58 -9.97 -14.27
C ASN A 169 13.03 -10.98 -13.19
N CYS A 170 12.34 -11.04 -12.06
CA CYS A 170 12.66 -11.92 -10.93
C CYS A 170 11.86 -13.24 -10.99
N HIS A 171 11.96 -14.10 -9.97
CA HIS A 171 11.08 -15.26 -9.86
C HIS A 171 9.66 -14.81 -9.48
N PHE A 172 8.68 -15.14 -10.32
CA PHE A 172 7.30 -14.71 -10.14
C PHE A 172 6.39 -15.89 -9.79
N ALA A 173 5.47 -15.68 -8.84
CA ALA A 173 4.42 -16.63 -8.55
C ALA A 173 3.12 -15.95 -8.18
N ILE A 174 2.00 -16.64 -8.44
CA ILE A 174 0.69 -16.32 -7.87
C ILE A 174 0.19 -17.49 -7.04
N VAL A 175 -0.29 -17.21 -5.83
CA VAL A 175 -0.92 -18.15 -4.90
C VAL A 175 -2.37 -17.71 -4.72
N HIS A 176 -3.31 -18.60 -4.95
CA HIS A 176 -4.73 -18.31 -4.73
C HIS A 176 -5.51 -19.53 -4.25
N GLY A 177 -6.64 -19.31 -3.59
CA GLY A 177 -7.58 -20.34 -3.19
C GLY A 177 -8.30 -20.92 -4.41
N GLU A 178 -8.62 -22.20 -4.33
CA GLU A 178 -9.41 -22.92 -5.33
C GLU A 178 -10.77 -22.26 -5.59
N HIS A 179 -11.39 -21.72 -4.54
CA HIS A 179 -12.69 -21.06 -4.57
C HIS A 179 -12.57 -19.52 -4.42
N SER A 180 -11.42 -18.95 -4.79
CA SER A 180 -11.24 -17.50 -4.75
C SER A 180 -12.26 -16.81 -5.67
N CYS A 181 -13.00 -15.84 -5.11
CA CYS A 181 -13.89 -14.98 -5.89
C CYS A 181 -13.13 -13.92 -6.71
N ARG A 182 -11.80 -13.80 -6.55
CA ARG A 182 -10.96 -12.76 -7.18
C ARG A 182 -9.94 -13.29 -8.17
N VAL A 183 -9.49 -14.53 -7.98
CA VAL A 183 -8.50 -15.16 -8.84
C VAL A 183 -9.04 -16.51 -9.29
N ARG A 184 -9.54 -16.58 -10.53
CA ARG A 184 -9.96 -17.85 -11.11
C ARG A 184 -8.75 -18.59 -11.69
N ALA A 185 -8.91 -19.90 -11.89
CA ALA A 185 -7.88 -20.72 -12.53
C ALA A 185 -7.56 -20.28 -13.98
N SER A 186 -8.50 -19.63 -14.68
CA SER A 186 -8.23 -18.98 -15.97
C SER A 186 -7.33 -17.76 -15.83
N ASP A 187 -7.57 -16.96 -14.79
CA ASP A 187 -6.92 -15.68 -14.55
C ASP A 187 -5.47 -15.91 -14.15
N SER A 188 -5.21 -16.88 -13.26
CA SER A 188 -3.84 -17.23 -12.88
C SER A 188 -3.01 -17.76 -14.05
N LYS A 189 -3.61 -18.47 -15.01
CA LYS A 189 -2.94 -18.87 -16.26
C LYS A 189 -2.57 -17.67 -17.14
N MET A 190 -3.45 -16.67 -17.24
CA MET A 190 -3.16 -15.43 -17.99
C MET A 190 -2.04 -14.63 -17.32
N ILE A 191 -2.11 -14.46 -16.00
CA ILE A 191 -1.11 -13.75 -15.19
C ILE A 191 0.27 -14.41 -15.32
N VAL A 192 0.33 -15.74 -15.17
CA VAL A 192 1.58 -16.49 -15.33
C VAL A 192 2.17 -16.34 -16.72
N LYS A 193 1.32 -16.35 -17.76
CA LYS A 193 1.73 -16.17 -19.16
C LYS A 193 2.24 -14.75 -19.43
N ALA A 194 1.64 -13.73 -18.82
CA ALA A 194 2.05 -12.33 -19.00
C ALA A 194 3.43 -12.06 -18.38
N ALA A 195 3.78 -12.73 -17.28
CA ALA A 195 5.11 -12.68 -16.67
C ALA A 195 6.19 -13.45 -17.48
N ALA A 196 6.23 -13.25 -18.79
CA ALA A 196 7.11 -13.96 -19.71
C ALA A 196 8.60 -13.58 -19.55
N GLN A 197 8.89 -12.39 -19.02
CA GLN A 197 10.25 -11.92 -18.74
C GLN A 197 10.81 -12.44 -17.40
N ALA A 198 9.96 -13.04 -16.56
CA ALA A 198 10.36 -13.58 -15.27
C ALA A 198 11.31 -14.78 -15.44
N LYS A 199 12.30 -14.92 -14.55
CA LYS A 199 13.18 -16.11 -14.51
C LYS A 199 12.40 -17.42 -14.39
N SER A 200 11.29 -17.37 -13.66
CA SER A 200 10.28 -18.42 -13.62
C SER A 200 8.93 -17.81 -13.28
N SER A 201 7.84 -18.35 -13.82
CA SER A 201 6.48 -17.90 -13.53
C SER A 201 5.57 -19.11 -13.25
N ARG A 202 4.85 -19.12 -12.12
CA ARG A 202 3.98 -20.24 -11.71
C ARG A 202 2.73 -19.79 -10.96
N ALA A 203 1.68 -20.60 -11.06
CA ALA A 203 0.49 -20.49 -10.23
C ALA A 203 0.44 -21.67 -9.25
N TYR A 204 0.10 -21.38 -8.01
CA TYR A 204 -0.14 -22.35 -6.94
C TYR A 204 -1.57 -22.18 -6.44
N VAL A 205 -2.25 -23.29 -6.23
CA VAL A 205 -3.65 -23.31 -5.78
C VAL A 205 -3.71 -23.91 -4.38
N VAL A 206 -4.32 -23.20 -3.45
CA VAL A 206 -4.64 -23.69 -2.11
C VAL A 206 -5.99 -24.39 -2.18
N ALA A 207 -5.98 -25.72 -2.03
CA ALA A 207 -7.17 -26.55 -2.18
C ALA A 207 -8.24 -26.19 -1.15
N ALA A 208 -9.51 -26.25 -1.56
CA ALA A 208 -10.69 -25.97 -0.74
C ALA A 208 -10.76 -24.58 -0.07
N ALA A 209 -9.79 -23.69 -0.32
CA ALA A 209 -9.72 -22.37 0.27
C ALA A 209 -10.44 -21.32 -0.59
N SER A 210 -11.06 -20.35 0.08
CA SER A 210 -11.59 -19.14 -0.53
C SER A 210 -10.45 -18.14 -0.80
N ARG A 211 -10.82 -16.89 -1.09
CA ARG A 211 -9.87 -15.76 -1.16
C ARG A 211 -9.21 -15.39 0.17
N ARG A 212 -9.59 -16.04 1.27
CA ARG A 212 -9.00 -15.86 2.61
C ARG A 212 -8.07 -17.01 2.95
N VAL A 213 -7.19 -17.37 2.02
CA VAL A 213 -6.30 -18.55 2.10
C VAL A 213 -5.59 -18.73 3.46
N VAL A 214 -5.10 -17.64 4.08
CA VAL A 214 -4.44 -17.69 5.41
C VAL A 214 -5.39 -18.06 6.54
N GLU A 215 -6.68 -17.72 6.42
CA GLU A 215 -7.71 -18.10 7.39
C GLU A 215 -8.14 -19.54 7.16
N ASP A 216 -8.39 -19.89 5.91
CA ASP A 216 -9.04 -21.16 5.54
C ASP A 216 -8.08 -22.34 5.67
N ALA A 217 -6.85 -22.17 5.18
CA ALA A 217 -5.82 -23.20 5.13
C ALA A 217 -4.42 -22.60 5.39
N PRO A 218 -4.11 -22.18 6.63
CA PRO A 218 -2.85 -21.49 6.95
C PRO A 218 -1.61 -22.32 6.62
N SER A 219 -1.62 -23.62 6.94
CA SER A 219 -0.49 -24.53 6.66
C SER A 219 -0.27 -24.70 5.16
N ASP A 220 -1.33 -25.01 4.41
CA ASP A 220 -1.22 -25.21 2.96
C ASP A 220 -0.83 -23.91 2.24
N THR A 221 -1.33 -22.76 2.72
CA THR A 221 -0.93 -21.44 2.23
C THR A 221 0.56 -21.20 2.46
N LEU A 222 1.07 -21.51 3.66
CA LEU A 222 2.49 -21.39 3.98
C LEU A 222 3.33 -22.31 3.08
N ASP A 223 2.89 -23.53 2.84
CA ASP A 223 3.58 -24.48 1.97
C ASP A 223 3.64 -23.95 0.53
N MET A 224 2.53 -23.45 -0.01
CA MET A 224 2.50 -22.87 -1.37
C MET A 224 3.41 -21.64 -1.51
N ILE A 225 3.43 -20.76 -0.50
CA ILE A 225 4.34 -19.62 -0.47
C ILE A 225 5.79 -20.11 -0.41
N THR A 226 6.08 -21.09 0.44
CA THR A 226 7.43 -21.65 0.59
C THR A 226 7.90 -22.29 -0.72
N TYR A 227 7.07 -23.08 -1.39
CA TYR A 227 7.40 -23.65 -2.70
C TYR A 227 7.65 -22.59 -3.78
N ALA A 228 6.94 -21.46 -3.72
CA ALA A 228 7.21 -20.34 -4.60
C ALA A 228 8.59 -19.72 -4.31
N LEU A 229 8.90 -19.47 -3.04
CA LEU A 229 10.15 -18.86 -2.59
C LEU A 229 11.39 -19.73 -2.84
N MET A 230 11.29 -21.05 -2.68
CA MET A 230 12.39 -21.99 -2.93
C MET A 230 12.98 -21.88 -4.34
N ARG A 231 12.24 -21.32 -5.30
CA ARG A 231 12.77 -21.07 -6.66
C ARG A 231 13.82 -19.97 -6.71
N ALA A 232 13.79 -19.06 -5.75
CA ALA A 232 14.72 -17.95 -5.64
C ALA A 232 15.81 -18.19 -4.59
N ASP A 233 15.90 -19.39 -3.98
CA ASP A 233 16.90 -19.69 -2.95
C ASP A 233 18.32 -19.42 -3.43
N ASP A 234 18.64 -19.82 -4.67
CA ASP A 234 19.96 -19.57 -5.26
C ASP A 234 20.23 -18.07 -5.39
N ASP A 235 19.26 -17.29 -5.89
CA ASP A 235 19.36 -15.83 -6.04
C ASP A 235 19.46 -15.09 -4.69
N MET A 236 18.72 -15.54 -3.68
CA MET A 236 18.72 -14.97 -2.33
C MET A 236 19.98 -15.35 -1.54
N SER A 237 20.60 -16.48 -1.85
CA SER A 237 21.79 -16.99 -1.14
C SER A 237 23.11 -16.57 -1.76
N VAL A 238 23.11 -15.99 -2.98
CA VAL A 238 24.34 -15.54 -3.65
C VAL A 238 25.17 -14.67 -2.69
N MET A 239 26.33 -15.19 -2.29
CA MET A 239 27.41 -14.43 -1.68
C MET A 239 27.94 -13.47 -2.75
N ASN A 240 27.28 -12.34 -2.90
CA ASN A 240 27.67 -11.36 -3.89
C ASN A 240 29.04 -10.80 -3.45
N LYS A 241 30.11 -11.18 -4.18
CA LYS A 241 31.48 -10.77 -3.85
C LYS A 241 31.72 -9.28 -4.07
N GLN A 242 30.79 -8.60 -4.75
CA GLN A 242 30.75 -7.15 -4.87
C GLN A 242 29.86 -6.56 -3.78
N ALA A 243 30.37 -5.55 -3.07
CA ALA A 243 29.59 -4.77 -2.13
C ALA A 243 28.39 -4.16 -2.87
N ARG A 244 27.17 -4.53 -2.46
CA ARG A 244 25.95 -3.88 -2.94
C ARG A 244 25.81 -2.57 -2.17
N THR A 245 25.80 -1.46 -2.89
CA THR A 245 25.46 -0.15 -2.33
C THR A 245 24.14 0.32 -2.92
N PRO A 246 23.38 1.22 -2.26
CA PRO A 246 22.15 1.76 -2.81
C PRO A 246 22.34 2.32 -4.23
N GLU A 247 23.44 3.04 -4.48
CA GLU A 247 23.76 3.65 -5.77
C GLU A 247 23.98 2.59 -6.86
N ALA A 248 24.68 1.49 -6.54
CA ALA A 248 24.90 0.40 -7.48
C ALA A 248 23.59 -0.28 -7.91
N LEU A 249 22.56 -0.22 -7.05
CA LEU A 249 21.24 -0.76 -7.31
C LEU A 249 20.29 0.23 -8.00
N GLY A 250 20.72 1.49 -8.20
CA GLY A 250 19.84 2.55 -8.70
C GLY A 250 18.85 3.06 -7.66
N ILE A 251 19.08 2.73 -6.38
CA ILE A 251 18.24 3.14 -5.26
C ILE A 251 18.77 4.48 -4.74
N ARG A 252 17.87 5.37 -4.33
CA ARG A 252 18.26 6.65 -3.76
C ARG A 252 19.03 6.40 -2.45
N PRO A 253 20.28 6.85 -2.30
CA PRO A 253 21.01 6.69 -1.06
C PRO A 253 20.41 7.57 0.04
N LEU A 254 20.63 7.18 1.29
CA LEU A 254 20.28 8.02 2.42
C LEU A 254 21.03 9.36 2.34
N PRO A 255 20.42 10.48 2.73
CA PRO A 255 21.12 11.75 2.84
C PRO A 255 22.31 11.58 3.79
N GLN A 256 23.52 11.84 3.29
CA GLN A 256 24.70 11.91 4.14
C GLN A 256 24.77 13.28 4.79
N TYR A 257 24.90 13.30 6.11
CA TYR A 257 25.09 14.52 6.88
C TYR A 257 26.54 14.60 7.35
N ALA A 258 27.14 15.79 7.25
CA ALA A 258 28.54 16.00 7.63
C ALA A 258 28.77 15.79 9.14
N THR A 259 27.74 16.05 9.95
CA THR A 259 27.78 15.88 11.41
C THR A 259 26.50 15.24 11.93
N LEU A 260 26.58 14.65 13.12
CA LEU A 260 25.41 14.12 13.83
C LEU A 260 24.40 15.24 14.16
N GLU A 261 24.89 16.46 14.42
CA GLU A 261 24.06 17.63 14.69
C GLU A 261 23.26 18.06 13.46
N ASP A 262 23.86 18.01 12.27
CA ASP A 262 23.17 18.27 11.00
C ASP A 262 22.11 17.20 10.72
N ALA A 263 22.42 15.93 10.99
CA ALA A 263 21.46 14.84 10.85
C ALA A 263 20.26 15.02 11.79
N ILE A 264 20.51 15.33 13.07
CA ILE A 264 19.45 15.58 14.06
C ILE A 264 18.63 16.80 13.64
N LYS A 265 19.27 17.89 13.21
CA LYS A 265 18.55 19.10 12.77
C LYS A 265 17.67 18.85 11.55
N ALA A 266 18.12 18.01 10.62
CA ALA A 266 17.38 17.70 9.40
C ALA A 266 16.25 16.69 9.61
N LEU A 267 16.44 15.72 10.51
CA LEU A 267 15.50 14.62 10.76
C LEU A 267 14.57 14.88 11.96
N ALA A 268 14.89 15.84 12.83
CA ALA A 268 14.03 16.18 13.95
C ALA A 268 12.66 16.66 13.45
N PRO A 269 11.57 16.26 14.12
CA PRO A 269 10.24 16.76 13.80
C PRO A 269 10.24 18.28 13.91
N ARG A 270 9.94 18.95 12.79
CA ARG A 270 9.87 20.41 12.79
C ARG A 270 8.73 20.83 13.73
N PRO A 271 8.96 21.84 14.59
CA PRO A 271 7.90 22.38 15.41
C PRO A 271 6.77 22.87 14.50
N ILE A 272 5.53 22.66 14.93
CA ILE A 272 4.35 23.18 14.22
C ILE A 272 4.52 24.69 14.11
N PRO A 273 4.40 25.28 12.90
CA PRO A 273 4.55 26.72 12.72
C PRO A 273 3.56 27.47 13.60
N THR A 274 4.00 28.56 14.22
CA THR A 274 3.11 29.45 14.97
C THR A 274 2.25 30.26 14.00
N GLU A 275 1.11 30.77 14.48
CA GLU A 275 0.19 31.60 13.67
C GLU A 275 0.91 32.78 13.01
N ALA A 276 1.80 33.46 13.73
CA ALA A 276 2.64 34.53 13.20
C ALA A 276 3.61 34.06 12.08
N GLN A 277 4.14 32.83 12.17
CA GLN A 277 5.01 32.26 11.12
C GLN A 277 4.21 31.91 9.86
N ILE A 278 2.95 31.52 10.02
CA ILE A 278 2.03 31.25 8.90
C ILE A 278 1.65 32.57 8.23
N GLU A 279 1.28 33.60 8.99
CA GLU A 279 0.96 34.92 8.44
C GLU A 279 2.14 35.55 7.69
N ASP A 280 3.34 35.46 8.25
CA ASP A 280 4.54 35.99 7.60
C ASP A 280 4.91 35.21 6.33
N ALA A 281 4.77 33.88 6.33
CA ALA A 281 4.97 33.08 5.12
C ALA A 281 3.93 33.40 4.03
N LEU A 282 2.67 33.62 4.41
CA LEU A 282 1.60 34.05 3.49
C LEU A 282 1.85 35.47 2.96
N ALA A 283 2.37 36.38 3.80
CA ALA A 283 2.74 37.72 3.38
C ALA A 283 3.89 37.71 2.37
N ARG A 284 4.92 36.88 2.60
CA ARG A 284 6.02 36.71 1.64
C ARG A 284 5.56 36.09 0.31
N ALA A 285 4.71 35.06 0.36
CA ALA A 285 4.16 34.46 -0.85
C ALA A 285 3.34 35.47 -1.70
N ARG A 286 2.64 36.39 -1.04
CA ARG A 286 1.93 37.49 -1.73
C ARG A 286 2.87 38.50 -2.38
N LEU A 287 4.03 38.74 -1.78
CA LEU A 287 5.06 39.64 -2.34
C LEU A 287 5.75 39.02 -3.58
N ASP A 288 5.94 37.70 -3.59
CA ASP A 288 6.50 36.99 -4.76
C ASP A 288 5.50 36.95 -5.94
N ASP A 289 4.19 36.97 -5.68
CA ASP A 289 3.13 37.13 -6.70
C ASP A 289 3.03 38.58 -7.25
N GLU A 290 3.61 39.57 -6.56
CA GLU A 290 3.61 40.99 -6.95
C GLU A 290 4.88 41.43 -7.69
N CYS A 291 5.78 40.49 -8.03
CA CYS A 291 6.86 40.78 -8.97
C CYS A 291 6.27 41.10 -10.36
N ALA A 292 6.24 42.39 -10.71
CA ALA A 292 5.93 42.84 -12.06
C ALA A 292 6.89 42.16 -13.05
N SER A 293 6.35 41.27 -13.89
CA SER A 293 7.09 40.80 -15.07
C SER A 293 7.23 41.98 -16.03
N ASP A 294 8.47 42.32 -16.40
CA ASP A 294 8.83 43.39 -17.35
C ASP A 294 8.35 43.15 -18.80
N GLU A 295 7.25 42.42 -19.02
CA GLU A 295 6.66 42.15 -20.34
C GLU A 295 5.15 42.39 -20.34
N ASP A 296 4.73 43.60 -19.96
CA ASP A 296 3.34 44.07 -20.07
C ASP A 296 3.07 44.83 -21.38
N GLU A 297 3.68 44.38 -22.49
CA GLU A 297 3.23 44.74 -23.84
C GLU A 297 2.98 43.50 -24.68
N GLY A 298 1.85 42.86 -24.39
CA GLY A 298 1.11 42.05 -25.37
C GLY A 298 1.17 40.55 -25.15
N LYS A 299 0.14 40.02 -24.48
CA LYS A 299 -0.67 38.85 -24.91
C LYS A 299 -1.66 38.42 -23.83
N PHE A 300 -2.94 38.70 -24.06
CA PHE A 300 -4.08 38.05 -23.41
C PHE A 300 -4.20 36.56 -23.83
N ALA A 301 -3.21 35.72 -23.52
CA ALA A 301 -3.24 34.32 -24.00
C ALA A 301 -2.98 33.23 -22.96
N ASN A 302 -2.44 33.50 -21.77
CA ASN A 302 -2.08 32.43 -20.82
C ASN A 302 -2.65 32.64 -19.42
N ARG A 303 -3.97 32.59 -19.29
CA ARG A 303 -4.63 32.24 -18.02
C ARG A 303 -5.01 30.76 -18.07
N THR A 304 -4.67 30.01 -17.01
CA THR A 304 -5.07 28.61 -16.85
C THR A 304 -6.59 28.47 -16.95
N LYS A 305 -7.04 27.48 -17.73
CA LYS A 305 -8.44 27.24 -18.13
C LYS A 305 -9.48 27.08 -17.00
N LEU A 306 -9.09 27.11 -15.71
CA LEU A 306 -10.03 27.04 -14.59
C LEU A 306 -10.74 28.37 -14.26
N ILE A 307 -10.25 29.52 -14.75
CA ILE A 307 -10.83 30.84 -14.42
C ILE A 307 -11.79 31.35 -15.51
N GLN A 308 -11.97 30.62 -16.61
CA GLN A 308 -12.81 31.05 -17.74
C GLN A 308 -14.24 30.51 -17.74
N ASN A 309 -14.67 29.76 -16.74
CA ASN A 309 -16.06 29.27 -16.68
C ASN A 309 -16.94 30.21 -15.85
N ASP A 310 -18.06 30.60 -16.46
CA ASP A 310 -19.14 31.41 -15.91
C ASP A 310 -19.68 30.81 -14.59
N PRO A 311 -20.10 31.63 -13.60
CA PRO A 311 -20.59 31.15 -12.29
C PRO A 311 -21.88 30.30 -12.36
N GLU A 312 -22.49 30.14 -13.52
CA GLU A 312 -23.75 29.40 -13.69
C GLU A 312 -23.57 27.87 -13.80
N TYR A 313 -22.34 27.34 -13.85
CA TYR A 313 -22.10 25.90 -14.05
C TYR A 313 -22.41 24.99 -12.84
N PHE A 314 -22.74 25.56 -11.66
CA PHE A 314 -23.13 24.80 -10.45
C PHE A 314 -24.64 24.80 -10.17
N GLY A 315 -25.48 25.12 -11.16
CA GLY A 315 -26.92 24.88 -11.10
C GLY A 315 -27.30 23.58 -11.81
N PHE A 316 -27.97 22.67 -11.09
CA PHE A 316 -28.56 21.39 -11.53
C PHE A 316 -27.67 20.15 -11.49
N VAL A 317 -27.71 19.44 -10.35
CA VAL A 317 -28.24 18.06 -10.31
C VAL A 317 -28.94 17.89 -8.96
N GLY A 318 -30.25 17.64 -8.99
CA GLY A 318 -31.03 17.06 -7.89
C GLY A 318 -31.14 15.56 -8.05
#